data_AF-A0AAD5AZD5-F1
#
_entry.id   AF-A0AAD5AZD5-F1
#
_cell.length_a   1.000
_cell.length_b   1.000
_cell.length_c   1.000
_cell.angle_alpha   90.00
_cell.angle_beta   90.00
_cell.angle_gamma   90.00
#
_symmetry.space_group_name_H-M   'P 1'
#
loop_
_entity.id
_entity.type
_entity.pdbx_description
1 polymer ?
#
loop_
_entity_poly.entity_id
_entity_poly.type
_entity_poly.pdbx_seq_one_letter_code
_entity_poly.pdbx_strand_id
1 'polypeptide(L)' 'LRSQNSGLLVVPRIAKSTKGGRTFSHFAPKLWNSLPDSVRGSDTLTQFKCRLKKYVFS' A
#
# COMPACT_ATOMS: atom_id res chain seq x y z
N LEU A 1 17.19 -3.42 -18.79
CA LEU A 1 16.86 -3.85 -17.43
C LEU A 1 15.93 -2.82 -16.79
N ARG A 2 14.64 -2.81 -17.14
CA ARG A 2 13.70 -1.85 -16.57
C ARG A 2 13.24 -2.41 -15.24
N SER A 3 13.55 -1.72 -14.15
CA SER A 3 12.86 -1.90 -12.88
C SER A 3 11.36 -1.94 -13.20
N GLN A 4 10.72 -3.09 -12.95
CA GLN A 4 9.27 -3.14 -12.84
C GLN A 4 8.93 -2.11 -11.77
N ASN A 5 8.30 -1.00 -12.16
CA ASN A 5 7.84 0.00 -11.23
C ASN A 5 6.81 -0.68 -10.34
N SER A 6 7.22 -1.15 -9.16
CA SER A 6 6.42 -1.96 -8.23
C SER A 6 5.22 -1.19 -7.64
N GLY A 7 4.98 0.03 -8.08
CA GLY A 7 3.88 0.87 -7.62
C GLY A 7 3.98 1.22 -6.14
N LEU A 8 5.19 1.17 -5.55
CA LEU A 8 5.41 1.52 -4.15
C LEU A 8 5.33 3.05 -3.96
N LEU A 9 4.72 3.46 -2.85
CA LEU A 9 4.58 4.85 -2.46
C LEU A 9 5.69 5.25 -1.49
N VAL A 10 6.10 6.52 -1.53
CA VAL A 10 7.08 7.06 -0.58
C VAL A 10 6.43 7.17 0.81
N VAL A 11 7.05 6.55 1.82
CA VAL A 11 6.62 6.70 3.21
C VAL A 11 7.41 7.86 3.84
N PRO A 12 6.77 8.98 4.19
CA PRO A 12 7.46 10.13 4.76
C PRO A 12 8.08 9.80 6.12
N ARG A 13 9.27 10.33 6.41
CA ARG A 13 9.86 10.17 7.74
C ARG A 13 9.12 11.07 8.73
N ILE A 14 8.69 10.49 9.84
CA ILE A 14 8.01 11.21 10.93
C ILE A 14 8.97 11.42 12.10
N ALA A 15 8.93 12.60 12.72
CA ALA A 15 9.72 12.88 13.92
C ALA A 15 9.06 12.36 15.21
N LYS A 16 7.72 12.24 15.23
CA LYS A 16 6.95 11.77 16.39
C LYS A 16 6.00 10.64 15.97
N SER A 17 6.26 9.42 16.42
CA SER A 17 5.44 8.23 16.11
C SER A 17 3.98 8.31 16.56
N THR A 18 3.67 9.12 17.58
CA THR A 18 2.32 9.23 18.14
C THR A 18 1.38 10.09 17.29
N LYS A 19 1.67 11.39 17.11
CA LYS A 19 0.83 12.28 16.28
C LYS A 19 1.16 12.21 14.80
N GLY A 20 2.45 12.26 14.45
CA GLY A 20 2.90 12.21 13.05
C GLY A 20 2.68 10.83 12.42
N GLY A 21 2.85 9.78 13.22
CA GLY A 21 2.74 8.42 12.72
C GLY A 21 1.35 7.98 12.33
N ARG A 22 0.29 8.56 12.92
CA ARG A 22 -1.12 8.28 12.62
C ARG A 22 -1.70 9.11 11.46
N THR A 23 -0.91 10.01 10.87
CA THR A 23 -1.37 10.83 9.73
C THR A 23 -1.61 9.96 8.50
N PHE A 24 -2.61 10.31 7.69
CA PHE A 24 -2.89 9.61 6.45
C PHE A 24 -1.67 9.60 5.52
N SER A 25 -0.96 10.73 5.44
CA SER A 25 0.28 10.86 4.65
C SER A 25 1.38 9.87 5.03
N HIS A 26 1.41 9.38 6.27
CA HIS A 26 2.35 8.36 6.71
C HIS A 26 1.77 6.94 6.63
N PHE A 27 0.54 6.73 7.15
CA PHE A 27 -0.06 5.40 7.22
C PHE A 27 -0.51 4.84 5.88
N ALA A 28 -1.06 5.68 4.99
CA ALA A 28 -1.56 5.24 3.70
C ALA A 28 -0.46 4.61 2.81
N PRO A 29 0.69 5.28 2.56
CA PRO A 29 1.75 4.66 1.78
C PRO A 29 2.35 3.43 2.47
N LYS A 30 2.43 3.42 3.81
CA LYS A 30 2.89 2.26 4.58
C LYS A 30 1.97 1.06 4.39
N LEU A 31 0.65 1.26 4.48
CA LEU A 31 -0.34 0.19 4.29
C LEU A 31 -0.33 -0.31 2.84
N TRP A 32 -0.31 0.60 1.87
CA TRP A 32 -0.25 0.25 0.46
C TRP A 32 0.96 -0.63 0.13
N ASN A 33 2.14 -0.23 0.60
CA ASN A 33 3.39 -0.98 0.36
C ASN A 33 3.43 -2.35 1.03
N SER A 34 2.62 -2.58 2.07
CA SER A 34 2.51 -3.89 2.73
C SER A 34 1.68 -4.91 1.96
N LEU A 35 0.92 -4.46 0.95
CA LEU A 35 0.12 -5.36 0.12
C LEU A 35 1.01 -6.12 -0.87
N PRO A 36 0.67 -7.37 -1.23
CA PRO A 36 1.38 -8.09 -2.27
C PRO A 36 1.16 -7.46 -3.65
N ASP A 37 2.12 -7.64 -4.57
CA ASP A 37 2.03 -7.07 -5.93
C ASP A 37 0.81 -7.59 -6.70
N SER A 38 0.33 -8.81 -6.41
CA SER A 38 -0.90 -9.35 -7.00
C SER A 38 -2.15 -8.54 -6.65
N VAL A 39 -2.18 -7.89 -5.48
CA VAL A 39 -3.26 -6.99 -5.07
C VAL A 39 -3.02 -5.60 -5.68
N ARG A 40 -1.82 -5.03 -5.54
CA ARG A 40 -1.49 -3.67 -6.03
C ARG A 40 -1.57 -3.54 -7.56
N GLY A 41 -1.07 -4.53 -8.29
CA GLY A 41 -1.08 -4.59 -9.76
C GLY A 41 -2.41 -5.11 -10.33
N SER A 42 -3.54 -4.79 -9.70
CA SER A 42 -4.86 -5.15 -10.24
C SER A 42 -5.27 -4.17 -11.35
N ASP A 43 -5.72 -4.69 -12.49
CA ASP A 43 -6.06 -3.87 -13.66
C ASP A 43 -7.31 -3.00 -13.47
N THR A 44 -8.22 -3.43 -12.58
CA THR A 44 -9.48 -2.72 -12.31
C THR A 44 -9.75 -2.64 -10.82
N LEU A 45 -10.57 -1.65 -10.43
CA LEU A 45 -10.98 -1.46 -9.04
C LEU A 45 -11.74 -2.67 -8.49
N THR A 46 -12.57 -3.33 -9.32
CA THR A 46 -13.29 -4.53 -8.91
C THR A 46 -12.34 -5.67 -8.59
N GLN A 47 -11.33 -5.92 -9.43
CA GLN A 47 -10.31 -6.92 -9.16
C GLN A 47 -9.51 -6.57 -7.90
N PHE A 48 -9.12 -5.30 -7.73
CA PHE A 48 -8.44 -4.83 -6.53
C PHE A 48 -9.24 -5.16 -5.27
N LYS A 49 -10.53 -4.81 -5.23
CA LYS A 49 -11.42 -5.07 -4.08
C LYS A 49 -11.54 -6.57 -3.77
N CYS A 50 -11.71 -7.41 -4.80
CA CYS A 50 -11.79 -8.86 -4.63
C CYS A 50 -10.49 -9.45 -4.08
N ARG A 51 -9.34 -9.10 -4.66
CA ARG A 51 -8.02 -9.59 -4.23
C ARG A 51 -7.65 -9.08 -2.84
N LEU A 52 -7.98 -7.82 -2.52
CA LEU A 52 -7.76 -7.25 -1.19
C LEU A 52 -8.59 -7.97 -0.13
N LYS A 53 -9.89 -8.20 -0.39
CA LYS A 53 -10.75 -8.95 0.54
C LYS A 53 -10.17 -10.36 0.78
N LYS A 54 -9.77 -11.06 -0.29
CA LYS A 54 -9.13 -12.37 -0.16
C LYS A 54 -7.86 -12.29 0.71
N TYR A 55 -6.99 -11.33 0.48
CA TYR A 55 -5.75 -11.18 1.25
C TYR A 55 -5.98 -10.90 2.75
N VAL A 56 -7.02 -10.13 3.11
CA VAL A 56 -7.27 -9.72 4.50
C VAL A 56 -8.02 -10.78 5.32
N PHE A 57 -8.82 -11.62 4.67
CA PHE A 57 -9.75 -12.56 5.34
C PHE A 57 -9.54 -14.03 4.96
N SER A 58 -8.48 -14.38 4.22
CA SER A 58 -8.09 -15.77 3.92
C SER A 58 -6.83 -16.19 4.67
#